data_AF-A0A4Q7VAU5-F1
#
_entry.id   AF-A0A4Q7VAU5-F1
#
_cell.length_a   1.000
_cell.length_b   1.000
_cell.length_c   1.000
_cell.angle_alpha   90.00
_cell.angle_beta   90.00
_cell.angle_gamma   90.00
#
_symmetry.space_group_name_H-M   'P 1'
#
loop_
_entity.id
_entity.type
_entity.pdbx_description
1 polymer ?
#
loop_
_entity_poly.entity_id
_entity_poly.type
_entity_poly.pdbx_seq_one_letter_code
_entity_poly.pdbx_strand_id
1 'polypeptide(L)'
;MKKFIYDILNVKGFLLIILFYTFAFCLQIVNTDFVNNDKVWYEHLAQKEDQKHNDEYDQYIADFEEDLKGIDLPEEDNAYGWDYFLMDSTMVLAPFMIVCLGLATFIFIGFQFVEDFKSIRFSTIFKSSLLAYLVFFIKDIINAIWFLAIKSNYKFEDIKSFNKELSFSVRDWIGNVDKSSWYFDLLKDLNLYLLLYLLLIPFFLKIASTIPYRKLMLSMFIPILCGFVLYESLMIYLTI
;
A
#
# COMPACT_ATOMS: atom_id res chain seq x y z
N MET A 1 9.04 17.12 -23.67
CA MET A 1 9.77 16.26 -22.70
C MET A 1 10.66 17.03 -21.73
N LYS A 2 11.75 17.72 -22.15
CA LYS A 2 12.64 18.43 -21.19
C LYS A 2 11.93 19.42 -20.26
N LYS A 3 11.03 20.25 -20.78
CA LYS A 3 10.23 21.20 -19.99
C LYS A 3 9.26 20.52 -19.02
N PHE A 4 8.70 19.38 -19.43
CA PHE A 4 7.77 18.58 -18.64
C PHE A 4 8.47 17.91 -17.44
N ILE A 5 9.64 17.33 -17.66
CA ILE A 5 10.49 16.75 -16.60
C ILE A 5 10.93 17.84 -15.60
N TYR A 6 11.31 19.02 -16.10
CA TYR A 6 11.73 20.14 -15.26
C TYR A 6 10.60 20.70 -14.39
N ASP A 7 9.36 20.73 -14.91
CA ASP A 7 8.19 21.18 -14.14
C ASP A 7 7.78 20.19 -13.04
N ILE A 8 8.04 18.89 -13.23
CA ILE A 8 7.85 17.83 -12.22
C ILE A 8 8.95 17.88 -11.15
N LEU A 9 10.21 18.03 -11.57
CA LEU A 9 11.41 18.00 -10.74
C LEU A 9 11.88 19.38 -10.25
N ASN A 10 11.01 20.38 -10.20
CA ASN A 10 11.30 21.58 -9.42
C ASN A 10 11.74 21.14 -8.01
N VAL A 11 12.77 21.78 -7.44
CA VAL A 11 13.33 21.51 -6.11
C VAL A 11 12.26 21.17 -5.06
N LYS A 12 11.13 21.90 -5.04
CA LYS A 12 10.02 21.64 -4.10
C LYS A 12 9.27 20.33 -4.36
N GLY A 13 9.10 19.94 -5.62
CA GLY A 13 8.48 18.67 -6.01
C GLY A 13 9.40 17.49 -5.73
N PHE A 14 10.69 17.63 -6.03
CA PHE A 14 11.69 16.59 -5.74
C PHE A 14 11.85 16.34 -4.24
N LEU A 15 11.92 17.41 -3.43
CA LEU A 15 11.94 17.28 -1.96
C LEU A 15 10.69 16.59 -1.42
N LEU A 16 9.53 16.85 -2.03
CA LEU A 16 8.28 16.20 -1.62
C LEU A 16 8.32 14.70 -1.95
N ILE A 17 8.81 14.30 -3.13
CA ILE A 17 9.01 12.88 -3.45
C ILE A 17 9.95 12.20 -2.46
N ILE A 18 11.11 12.82 -2.16
CA ILE A 18 12.06 12.28 -1.18
C ILE A 18 11.40 12.12 0.19
N LEU A 19 10.75 13.16 0.69
CA LEU A 19 10.13 13.14 2.01
C LEU A 19 9.06 12.06 2.11
N PHE A 20 8.25 11.89 1.06
CA PHE A 20 7.25 10.84 0.98
C PHE A 20 7.86 9.44 0.92
N TYR A 21 8.88 9.25 0.10
CA TYR A 21 9.58 7.97 0.00
C TYR A 21 10.25 7.61 1.32
N THR A 22 10.98 8.52 1.95
CA THR A 22 11.61 8.29 3.25
C THR A 22 10.56 7.96 4.32
N PHE A 23 9.45 8.69 4.36
CA PHE A 23 8.36 8.40 5.29
C PHE A 23 7.76 7.00 5.08
N ALA A 24 7.45 6.65 3.84
CA ALA A 24 6.90 5.35 3.47
C ALA A 24 7.88 4.21 3.78
N PHE A 25 9.16 4.41 3.48
CA PHE A 25 10.22 3.46 3.75
C PHE A 25 10.42 3.23 5.26
N CYS A 26 10.41 4.29 6.07
CA CYS A 26 10.45 4.17 7.53
C CYS A 26 9.23 3.41 8.08
N LEU A 27 8.02 3.68 7.55
CA LEU A 27 6.83 2.93 7.95
C LEU A 27 6.90 1.46 7.56
N GLN A 28 7.43 1.16 6.38
CA GLN A 28 7.63 -0.21 5.92
C GLN A 28 8.55 -0.96 6.89
N ILE A 29 9.71 -0.39 7.23
CA ILE A 29 10.63 -0.95 8.23
C ILE A 29 9.93 -1.17 9.57
N VAL A 30 9.17 -0.18 10.06
CA VAL A 30 8.44 -0.32 11.32
C VAL A 30 7.46 -1.50 11.26
N ASN A 31 6.78 -1.66 10.13
CA ASN A 31 5.83 -2.76 9.94
C ASN A 31 6.53 -4.12 9.83
N THR A 32 7.60 -4.24 9.03
CA THR A 32 8.30 -5.52 8.80
C THR A 32 9.10 -5.94 10.03
N ASP A 33 9.86 -5.03 10.61
CA ASP A 33 10.89 -5.38 11.59
C ASP A 33 10.35 -5.34 13.02
N PHE A 34 9.25 -4.64 13.27
CA PHE A 34 8.72 -4.48 14.63
C PHE A 34 7.29 -4.97 14.80
N VAL A 35 6.41 -4.75 13.83
CA VAL A 35 5.02 -5.20 13.92
C VAL A 35 4.88 -6.66 13.47
N ASN A 36 5.41 -6.99 12.30
CA ASN A 36 5.26 -8.28 11.65
C ASN A 36 6.59 -9.05 11.62
N ASN A 37 7.39 -8.89 12.68
CA ASN A 37 8.73 -9.46 12.81
C ASN A 37 8.69 -10.99 12.70
N ASP A 38 9.76 -11.56 12.16
CA ASP A 38 10.04 -13.00 12.10
C ASP A 38 9.67 -13.74 13.39
N LYS A 39 9.94 -13.20 14.59
CA LYS A 39 9.53 -13.83 15.85
C LYS A 39 8.02 -14.06 15.94
N VAL A 40 7.22 -13.06 15.58
CA VAL A 40 5.75 -13.14 15.60
C VAL A 40 5.23 -14.10 14.51
N TRP A 41 5.94 -14.16 13.37
CA TRP A 41 5.65 -15.10 12.29
C TRP A 41 6.02 -16.55 12.62
N TYR A 42 7.20 -16.78 13.22
CA TYR A 42 7.65 -18.09 13.69
C TYR A 42 6.76 -18.61 14.83
N GLU A 43 6.33 -17.76 15.76
CA GLU A 43 5.33 -18.16 16.78
C GLU A 43 3.98 -18.58 16.18
N HIS A 44 3.58 -18.01 15.04
CA HIS A 44 2.39 -18.43 14.29
C HIS A 44 2.59 -19.76 13.56
N LEU A 45 3.75 -19.96 12.93
CA LEU A 45 4.09 -21.22 12.24
C LEU A 45 4.17 -22.38 13.23
N ALA A 46 4.83 -22.19 14.37
CA ALA A 46 4.90 -23.20 15.44
C ALA A 46 3.51 -23.59 15.96
N GLN A 47 2.63 -22.61 16.20
CA GLN A 47 1.25 -22.89 16.63
C GLN A 47 0.42 -23.62 15.56
N LYS A 48 0.72 -23.44 14.27
CA LYS A 48 0.06 -24.17 13.18
C LYS A 48 0.61 -25.59 13.00
N GLU A 49 1.91 -25.79 13.21
CA GLU A 49 2.51 -27.13 13.19
C GLU A 49 2.01 -27.97 14.37
N ASP A 50 1.95 -27.40 15.58
CA ASP A 50 1.36 -28.03 16.76
C ASP A 50 -0.11 -28.41 16.55
N GLN A 51 -0.88 -27.60 15.81
CA GLN A 51 -2.28 -27.91 15.49
C GLN A 51 -2.44 -28.96 14.37
N LYS A 52 -1.43 -29.15 13.53
CA LYS A 52 -1.47 -30.08 12.40
C LYS A 52 -0.96 -31.48 12.78
N HIS A 53 -0.13 -31.56 13.81
CA HIS A 53 0.45 -32.79 14.33
C HIS A 53 -0.07 -33.13 15.72
N ASN A 54 -1.36 -33.46 15.79
CA ASN A 54 -1.88 -34.27 16.89
C ASN A 54 -1.82 -35.74 16.46
N ASP A 55 -1.07 -36.52 17.26
CA ASP A 55 -0.89 -37.98 17.23
C ASP A 55 -0.01 -38.53 16.10
N GLU A 56 1.31 -38.25 16.11
CA GLU A 56 2.42 -39.17 15.68
C GLU A 56 3.80 -38.48 15.49
N TYR A 57 3.95 -37.18 15.76
CA TYR A 57 5.15 -36.42 15.34
C TYR A 57 6.26 -36.22 16.39
N ASP A 58 6.09 -36.76 17.60
CA ASP A 58 7.06 -36.57 18.70
C ASP A 58 8.34 -37.40 18.53
N GLN A 59 8.33 -38.49 17.74
CA GLN A 59 9.51 -39.33 17.53
C GLN A 59 10.45 -38.81 16.42
N TYR A 60 9.95 -38.00 15.48
CA TYR A 60 10.78 -37.52 14.35
C TYR A 60 11.53 -36.22 14.66
N ILE A 61 11.02 -35.37 15.57
CA ILE A 61 11.68 -34.11 15.95
C ILE A 61 12.91 -34.34 16.84
N ALA A 62 12.91 -35.37 17.69
CA ALA A 62 14.05 -35.68 18.56
C ALA A 62 15.31 -36.04 17.76
N ASP A 63 15.17 -36.81 16.68
CA ASP A 63 16.27 -37.18 15.78
C ASP A 63 16.74 -35.97 14.95
N PHE A 64 15.83 -35.07 14.56
CA PHE A 64 16.15 -33.87 13.78
C PHE A 64 16.85 -32.78 14.62
N GLU A 65 16.48 -32.61 15.89
CA GLU A 65 17.15 -31.71 16.84
C GLU A 65 18.57 -32.18 17.19
N GLU A 66 18.81 -33.50 17.19
CA GLU A 66 20.14 -34.06 17.43
C GLU A 66 21.07 -33.85 16.21
N ASP A 67 20.53 -33.97 14.99
CA ASP A 67 21.25 -33.65 13.74
C ASP A 67 21.54 -32.14 13.59
N LEU A 68 20.64 -31.26 14.05
CA LEU A 68 20.84 -29.80 14.03
C LEU A 68 21.92 -29.31 15.01
N LYS A 69 22.17 -30.03 16.11
CA LYS A 69 23.26 -29.70 17.07
C LYS A 69 24.66 -29.89 16.50
N GLY A 70 24.80 -30.63 15.40
CA GLY A 70 26.07 -30.88 14.71
C GLY A 70 26.38 -29.91 13.56
N ILE A 71 25.43 -29.03 13.20
CA ILE A 71 25.57 -28.07 12.11
C ILE A 71 25.92 -26.71 12.73
N ASP A 72 27.15 -26.26 12.51
CA ASP A 72 27.58 -24.89 12.81
C ASP A 72 26.80 -23.96 11.86
N LEU A 73 25.60 -23.55 12.29
CA LEU A 73 24.81 -22.57 11.56
C LEU A 73 25.61 -21.27 11.55
N PRO A 74 25.92 -20.68 10.38
CA PRO A 74 26.62 -19.41 10.33
C PRO A 74 25.84 -18.41 11.18
N GLU A 75 26.53 -17.69 12.06
CA GLU A 75 25.93 -16.60 12.85
C GLU A 75 25.16 -15.70 11.87
N GLU A 76 23.83 -15.68 11.97
CA GLU A 76 23.00 -14.79 11.18
C GLU A 76 23.41 -13.36 11.54
N ASP A 77 24.10 -12.71 10.62
CA ASP A 77 24.42 -11.29 10.73
C ASP A 77 23.07 -10.55 10.76
N ASN A 78 22.65 -10.11 11.95
CA ASN A 78 21.41 -9.34 12.19
C ASN A 78 21.41 -7.94 11.52
N ALA A 79 22.25 -7.74 10.50
CA ALA A 79 22.36 -6.49 9.76
C ALA A 79 21.31 -6.46 8.64
N TYR A 80 20.53 -5.38 8.58
CA TYR A 80 19.58 -5.15 7.49
C TYR A 80 20.33 -5.11 6.14
N GLY A 81 20.20 -6.22 5.39
CA GLY A 81 20.95 -6.46 4.17
C GLY A 81 20.47 -5.62 2.98
N TRP A 82 21.32 -5.49 1.97
CA TRP A 82 20.98 -4.80 0.72
C TRP A 82 19.78 -5.43 -0.01
N ASP A 83 19.59 -6.74 0.13
CA ASP A 83 18.48 -7.45 -0.50
C ASP A 83 17.13 -7.07 0.13
N TYR A 84 17.06 -6.98 1.47
CA TYR A 84 15.89 -6.49 2.19
C TYR A 84 15.60 -5.02 1.84
N PHE A 85 16.65 -4.18 1.80
CA PHE A 85 16.53 -2.78 1.36
C PHE A 85 15.91 -2.65 -0.04
N LEU A 86 16.37 -3.45 -1.00
CA LEU A 86 15.87 -3.44 -2.37
C LEU A 86 14.43 -3.94 -2.46
N MET A 87 14.08 -4.99 -1.70
CA MET A 87 12.73 -5.52 -1.65
C MET A 87 11.74 -4.49 -1.09
N ASP A 88 12.03 -3.93 0.08
CA ASP A 88 11.17 -2.91 0.73
C ASP A 88 11.08 -1.64 -0.12
N SER A 89 12.20 -1.21 -0.71
CA SER A 89 12.21 -0.06 -1.62
C SER A 89 11.32 -0.29 -2.84
N THR A 90 11.33 -1.49 -3.41
CA THR A 90 10.51 -1.84 -4.58
C THR A 90 9.04 -1.92 -4.22
N MET A 91 8.71 -2.52 -3.07
CA MET A 91 7.35 -2.61 -2.54
C MET A 91 6.75 -1.23 -2.25
N VAL A 92 7.58 -0.25 -1.89
CA VAL A 92 7.13 1.15 -1.69
C VAL A 92 7.07 1.92 -3.02
N LEU A 93 8.13 1.86 -3.85
CA LEU A 93 8.25 2.70 -5.05
C LEU A 93 7.35 2.27 -6.20
N ALA A 94 7.14 0.97 -6.42
CA ALA A 94 6.37 0.51 -7.57
C ALA A 94 4.88 0.90 -7.50
N PRO A 95 4.16 0.64 -6.39
CA PRO A 95 2.77 1.09 -6.24
C PRO A 95 2.66 2.61 -6.24
N PHE A 96 3.62 3.30 -5.60
CA PHE A 96 3.69 4.76 -5.60
C PHE A 96 3.79 5.33 -7.01
N MET A 97 4.69 4.82 -7.84
CA MET A 97 4.88 5.27 -9.22
C MET A 97 3.64 4.97 -10.07
N ILE A 98 3.08 3.76 -9.97
CA ILE A 98 1.91 3.36 -10.77
C ILE A 98 0.68 4.20 -10.38
N VAL A 99 0.39 4.33 -9.09
CA VAL A 99 -0.83 4.96 -8.59
C VAL A 99 -0.74 6.49 -8.66
N CYS A 100 0.38 7.11 -8.28
CA CYS A 100 0.49 8.56 -8.29
C CYS A 100 0.79 9.11 -9.69
N LEU A 101 1.79 8.55 -10.39
CA LEU A 101 2.20 9.07 -11.70
C LEU A 101 1.20 8.66 -12.79
N GLY A 102 0.74 7.41 -12.78
CA GLY A 102 -0.23 6.90 -13.74
C GLY A 102 -1.54 7.68 -13.67
N LEU A 103 -2.15 7.77 -12.48
CA LEU A 103 -3.40 8.49 -12.31
C LEU A 103 -3.28 9.98 -12.62
N ALA A 104 -2.20 10.64 -12.16
CA ALA A 104 -1.97 12.06 -12.47
C ALA A 104 -1.85 12.30 -13.98
N THR A 105 -1.27 11.36 -14.72
CA THR A 105 -1.17 11.41 -16.19
C THR A 105 -2.54 11.32 -16.84
N PHE A 106 -3.40 10.40 -16.41
CA PHE A 106 -4.77 10.31 -16.92
C PHE A 106 -5.58 11.56 -16.63
N ILE A 107 -5.50 12.09 -15.41
CA ILE A 107 -6.19 13.32 -15.02
C ILE A 107 -5.70 14.48 -15.88
N PHE A 108 -4.40 14.61 -16.07
CA PHE A 108 -3.82 15.67 -16.90
C PHE A 108 -4.29 15.59 -18.34
N ILE A 109 -4.27 14.40 -18.95
CA ILE A 109 -4.79 14.16 -20.30
C ILE A 109 -6.27 14.56 -20.37
N GLY A 110 -7.10 14.10 -19.43
CA GLY A 110 -8.52 14.44 -19.36
C GLY A 110 -8.75 15.96 -19.26
N PHE A 111 -7.96 16.66 -18.46
CA PHE A 111 -8.06 18.12 -18.29
C PHE A 111 -7.67 18.90 -19.55
N GLN A 112 -6.84 18.35 -20.45
CA GLN A 112 -6.53 19.00 -21.72
C GLN A 112 -7.73 19.10 -22.67
N PHE A 113 -8.73 18.24 -22.50
CA PHE A 113 -9.96 18.25 -23.31
C PHE A 113 -11.04 19.21 -22.79
N VAL A 114 -10.83 19.83 -21.63
CA VAL A 114 -11.84 20.70 -21.01
C VAL A 114 -11.24 22.09 -20.77
N GLU A 115 -11.81 23.11 -21.41
CA GLU A 115 -11.23 24.47 -21.44
C GLU A 115 -10.97 25.06 -20.05
N ASP A 116 -11.91 24.89 -19.12
CA ASP A 116 -11.81 25.34 -17.72
C ASP A 116 -10.54 24.80 -17.01
N PHE A 117 -10.00 23.65 -17.44
CA PHE A 117 -8.93 22.94 -16.74
C PHE A 117 -7.59 22.94 -17.48
N LYS A 118 -7.53 23.43 -18.73
CA LYS A 118 -6.29 23.48 -19.53
C LYS A 118 -5.16 24.27 -18.85
N SER A 119 -5.50 25.22 -17.98
CA SER A 119 -4.54 26.02 -17.21
C SER A 119 -3.87 25.25 -16.06
N ILE A 120 -4.44 24.13 -15.62
CA ILE A 120 -3.89 23.30 -14.57
C ILE A 120 -2.66 22.56 -15.09
N ARG A 121 -1.51 22.83 -14.47
CA ARG A 121 -0.25 22.17 -14.80
C ARG A 121 -0.23 20.74 -14.25
N PHE A 122 0.43 19.85 -14.97
CA PHE A 122 0.68 18.48 -14.52
C PHE A 122 1.31 18.44 -13.12
N SER A 123 2.27 19.33 -12.82
CA SER A 123 2.93 19.37 -11.51
C SER A 123 1.98 19.69 -10.36
N THR A 124 0.89 20.42 -10.60
CA THR A 124 -0.16 20.66 -9.60
C THR A 124 -0.97 19.38 -9.37
N ILE A 125 -1.36 18.69 -10.44
CA ILE A 125 -2.10 17.42 -10.37
C ILE A 125 -1.26 16.37 -9.64
N PHE A 126 0.00 16.20 -10.04
CA PHE A 126 0.91 15.25 -9.45
C PHE A 126 1.12 15.50 -7.96
N LYS A 127 1.33 16.75 -7.54
CA LYS A 127 1.42 17.09 -6.10
C LYS A 127 0.14 16.78 -5.33
N SER A 128 -1.02 17.08 -5.90
CA SER A 128 -2.31 16.74 -5.29
C SER A 128 -2.48 15.22 -5.15
N SER A 129 -2.08 14.44 -6.16
CA SER A 129 -2.03 12.99 -6.10
C SER A 129 -1.08 12.49 -5.02
N LEU A 130 0.14 13.04 -4.94
CA LEU A 130 1.10 12.69 -3.89
C LEU A 130 0.53 12.96 -2.49
N LEU A 131 -0.03 14.15 -2.25
CA LEU A 131 -0.62 14.48 -0.96
C LEU A 131 -1.79 13.56 -0.60
N ALA A 132 -2.65 13.23 -1.57
CA ALA A 132 -3.75 12.29 -1.37
C ALA A 132 -3.26 10.88 -1.02
N TYR A 133 -2.11 10.46 -1.57
CA TYR A 133 -1.56 9.12 -1.37
C TYR A 133 -1.18 8.84 0.10
N LEU A 134 -1.00 9.88 0.94
CA LEU A 134 -0.78 9.72 2.38
C LEU A 134 -1.85 8.89 3.08
N VAL A 135 -3.07 8.86 2.53
CA VAL A 135 -4.19 8.13 3.11
C VAL A 135 -3.92 6.63 3.23
N PHE A 136 -3.12 6.06 2.32
CA PHE A 136 -2.78 4.63 2.34
C PHE A 136 -1.89 4.26 3.53
N PHE A 137 -1.07 5.20 4.03
CA PHE A 137 -0.21 4.98 5.19
C PHE A 137 -0.93 5.11 6.53
N ILE A 138 -2.17 5.64 6.56
CA ILE A 138 -2.92 5.81 7.81
C ILE A 138 -3.08 4.47 8.54
N LYS A 139 -3.33 3.39 7.79
CA LYS A 139 -3.47 2.05 8.36
C LYS A 139 -2.19 1.61 9.08
N ASP A 140 -1.05 1.76 8.41
CA ASP A 140 0.25 1.34 8.94
C ASP A 140 0.67 2.19 10.14
N ILE A 141 0.37 3.49 10.13
CA ILE A 141 0.58 4.37 11.29
C ILE A 141 -0.25 3.90 12.48
N ILE A 142 -1.53 3.61 12.28
CA ILE A 142 -2.42 3.13 13.35
C ILE A 142 -1.94 1.77 13.89
N ASN A 143 -1.55 0.86 13.01
CA ASN A 143 -0.97 -0.43 13.38
C ASN A 143 0.29 -0.26 14.23
N ALA A 144 1.24 0.53 13.76
CA ALA A 144 2.49 0.79 14.47
C ALA A 144 2.21 1.39 15.86
N ILE A 145 1.34 2.40 15.96
CA ILE A 145 0.96 2.99 17.25
C ILE A 145 0.30 1.94 18.15
N TRP A 146 -0.63 1.15 17.63
CA TRP A 146 -1.37 0.18 18.44
C TRP A 146 -0.47 -0.93 18.98
N PHE A 147 0.32 -1.57 18.12
CA PHE A 147 1.13 -2.73 18.50
C PHE A 147 2.48 -2.37 19.14
N LEU A 148 3.00 -1.16 18.93
CA LEU A 148 4.26 -0.74 19.57
C LEU A 148 4.03 0.08 20.84
N ALA A 149 2.96 0.88 20.92
CA ALA A 149 2.72 1.75 22.07
C ALA A 149 1.64 1.23 23.04
N ILE A 150 0.66 0.47 22.56
CA ILE A 150 -0.52 0.09 23.36
C ILE A 150 -0.49 -1.39 23.74
N LYS A 151 -0.27 -2.29 22.77
CA LYS A 151 -0.28 -3.74 22.98
C LYS A 151 1.09 -4.32 22.66
N SER A 152 1.96 -4.42 23.65
CA SER A 152 3.34 -4.92 23.48
C SER A 152 3.47 -6.44 23.35
N ASN A 153 2.49 -7.21 23.84
CA ASN A 153 2.43 -8.67 23.71
C ASN A 153 1.24 -9.05 22.82
N TYR A 154 1.51 -9.31 21.55
CA TYR A 154 0.51 -9.64 20.54
C TYR A 154 1.02 -10.76 19.64
N LYS A 155 0.09 -11.54 19.11
CA LYS A 155 0.37 -12.61 18.14
C LYS A 155 0.02 -12.17 16.74
N PHE A 156 0.47 -12.92 15.74
CA PHE A 156 0.12 -12.67 14.35
C PHE A 156 -1.39 -12.64 14.09
N GLU A 157 -2.19 -13.47 14.78
CA GLU A 157 -3.66 -13.41 14.66
C GLU A 157 -4.23 -12.08 15.12
N ASP A 158 -3.63 -11.43 16.12
CA ASP A 158 -4.08 -10.12 16.60
C ASP A 158 -3.87 -9.05 15.52
N ILE A 159 -2.71 -9.07 14.87
CA ILE A 159 -2.38 -8.18 13.74
C ILE A 159 -3.37 -8.42 12.61
N LYS A 160 -3.62 -9.69 12.25
CA LYS A 160 -4.54 -10.07 11.18
C LYS A 160 -5.97 -9.64 11.47
N SER A 161 -6.45 -9.81 12.70
CA SER A 161 -7.80 -9.39 13.13
C SER A 161 -7.94 -7.87 13.08
N PHE A 162 -6.98 -7.15 13.66
CA PHE A 162 -6.98 -5.69 13.66
C PHE A 162 -6.87 -5.10 12.24
N ASN A 163 -6.03 -5.69 11.40
CA ASN A 163 -5.90 -5.32 9.99
C ASN A 163 -7.18 -5.56 9.20
N LYS A 164 -7.93 -6.61 9.53
CA LYS A 164 -9.22 -6.93 8.91
C LYS A 164 -10.29 -5.91 9.30
N GLU A 165 -10.30 -5.48 10.56
CA GLU A 165 -11.22 -4.45 11.06
C GLU A 165 -10.93 -3.07 10.44
N LEU A 166 -9.65 -2.75 10.23
CA LEU A 166 -9.23 -1.51 9.56
C LEU A 166 -9.39 -1.55 8.04
N SER A 167 -9.29 -2.72 7.41
CA SER A 167 -9.48 -2.87 5.97
C SER A 167 -10.97 -2.90 5.62
N PHE A 168 -11.62 -1.76 5.69
CA PHE A 168 -13.01 -1.61 5.26
C PHE A 168 -13.11 -1.76 3.74
N SER A 169 -13.76 -2.83 3.27
CA SER A 169 -14.07 -3.02 1.84
C SER A 169 -15.46 -2.50 1.55
N VAL A 170 -15.65 -1.88 0.38
CA VAL A 170 -16.99 -1.49 -0.11
C VAL A 170 -17.90 -2.71 -0.25
N ARG A 171 -17.33 -3.90 -0.45
CA ARG A 171 -18.03 -5.19 -0.43
C ARG A 171 -18.83 -5.41 0.86
N ASP A 172 -18.30 -5.00 2.02
CA ASP A 172 -18.96 -5.19 3.31
C ASP A 172 -20.22 -4.31 3.43
N TRP A 173 -20.33 -3.25 2.62
CA TRP A 173 -21.47 -2.36 2.52
C TRP A 173 -22.59 -2.88 1.59
N ILE A 174 -22.23 -3.63 0.55
CA ILE A 174 -23.15 -4.04 -0.52
C ILE A 174 -24.01 -5.26 -0.09
N GLY A 175 -23.70 -5.91 1.04
CA GLY A 175 -24.48 -7.03 1.56
C GLY A 175 -24.36 -8.30 0.69
N ASN A 176 -25.19 -9.31 0.98
CA ASN A 176 -25.23 -10.60 0.27
C ASN A 176 -25.73 -10.44 -1.19
N VAL A 177 -24.93 -9.81 -2.05
CA VAL A 177 -25.13 -9.84 -3.50
C VAL A 177 -24.29 -10.98 -4.08
N ASP A 178 -24.77 -11.54 -5.18
CA ASP A 178 -24.28 -12.80 -5.76
C ASP A 178 -22.77 -12.76 -6.07
N LYS A 179 -22.00 -13.58 -5.35
CA LYS A 179 -20.53 -13.54 -5.26
C LYS A 179 -19.82 -14.03 -6.53
N SER A 180 -20.56 -14.45 -7.54
CA SER A 180 -20.05 -15.12 -8.75
C SER A 180 -19.83 -14.18 -9.95
N SER A 181 -20.09 -12.89 -9.80
CA SER A 181 -20.04 -11.95 -10.92
C SER A 181 -18.69 -11.22 -11.02
N TRP A 182 -18.22 -10.95 -12.24
CA TRP A 182 -16.92 -10.32 -12.49
C TRP A 182 -16.78 -8.91 -11.90
N TYR A 183 -17.89 -8.17 -11.74
CA TYR A 183 -17.89 -6.85 -11.12
C TYR A 183 -17.72 -6.92 -9.59
N PHE A 184 -17.91 -8.10 -8.99
CA PHE A 184 -17.71 -8.32 -7.56
C PHE A 184 -16.23 -8.36 -7.18
N ASP A 185 -15.38 -8.85 -8.07
CA ASP A 185 -13.93 -8.82 -7.88
C ASP A 185 -13.42 -7.37 -7.90
N LEU A 186 -13.92 -6.54 -8.82
CA LEU A 186 -13.61 -5.10 -8.86
C LEU A 186 -14.04 -4.35 -7.59
N LEU A 187 -15.18 -4.74 -6.98
CA LEU A 187 -15.69 -4.13 -5.75
C LEU A 187 -14.98 -4.61 -4.49
N LYS A 188 -14.33 -5.78 -4.54
CA LYS A 188 -13.55 -6.32 -3.42
C LYS A 188 -12.32 -5.47 -3.15
N ASP A 189 -11.67 -5.00 -4.21
CA ASP A 189 -10.41 -4.23 -4.14
C ASP A 189 -10.65 -2.72 -3.94
N LEU A 190 -11.90 -2.26 -4.11
CA LEU A 190 -12.38 -0.96 -3.64
C LEU A 190 -12.47 -0.94 -2.11
N ASN A 191 -11.39 -0.49 -1.48
CA ASN A 191 -11.35 -0.20 -0.05
C ASN A 191 -11.60 1.29 0.24
N LEU A 192 -11.89 1.60 1.52
CA LEU A 192 -12.14 2.97 1.98
C LEU A 192 -10.97 3.92 1.66
N TYR A 193 -9.72 3.45 1.76
CA TYR A 193 -8.53 4.27 1.52
C TYR A 193 -8.43 4.69 0.04
N LEU A 194 -8.78 3.82 -0.90
CA LEU A 194 -8.84 4.14 -2.32
C LEU A 194 -9.94 5.17 -2.61
N LEU A 195 -11.11 5.02 -2.00
CA LEU A 195 -12.18 6.04 -2.12
C LEU A 195 -11.74 7.40 -1.56
N LEU A 196 -11.13 7.41 -0.37
CA LEU A 196 -10.61 8.63 0.23
C LEU A 196 -9.51 9.25 -0.65
N TYR A 197 -8.60 8.44 -1.20
CA TYR A 197 -7.57 8.90 -2.14
C TYR A 197 -8.20 9.64 -3.31
N LEU A 198 -9.19 9.03 -3.98
CA LEU A 198 -9.87 9.63 -5.14
C LEU A 198 -10.62 10.92 -4.79
N LEU A 199 -11.16 11.06 -3.58
CA LEU A 199 -11.82 12.28 -3.10
C LEU A 199 -10.83 13.37 -2.66
N LEU A 200 -9.66 12.99 -2.17
CA LEU A 200 -8.64 13.92 -1.69
C LEU A 200 -7.92 14.64 -2.85
N ILE A 201 -7.73 13.99 -4.01
CA ILE A 201 -7.10 14.64 -5.18
C ILE A 201 -7.85 15.91 -5.62
N PRO A 202 -9.18 15.89 -5.90
CA PRO A 202 -9.93 17.09 -6.25
C PRO A 202 -9.99 18.09 -5.10
N PHE A 203 -9.92 17.64 -3.84
CA PHE A 203 -9.83 18.53 -2.68
C PHE A 203 -8.52 19.33 -2.69
N PHE A 204 -7.38 18.66 -2.87
CA PHE A 204 -6.08 19.35 -2.97
C PHE A 204 -5.96 20.20 -4.23
N LEU A 205 -6.55 19.77 -5.36
CA LEU A 205 -6.66 20.60 -6.57
C LEU A 205 -7.51 21.85 -6.34
N LYS A 206 -8.60 21.77 -5.58
CA LYS A 206 -9.41 22.93 -5.18
C LYS A 206 -8.63 23.88 -4.26
N ILE A 207 -7.71 23.38 -3.44
CA ILE A 207 -6.82 24.25 -2.65
C ILE A 207 -5.80 24.96 -3.56
N ALA A 208 -5.29 24.24 -4.57
CA ALA A 208 -4.27 24.74 -5.48
C ALA A 208 -4.82 25.54 -6.69
N SER A 209 -6.14 25.59 -6.89
CA SER A 209 -6.79 26.26 -8.01
C SER A 209 -8.09 26.94 -7.58
N THR A 210 -8.61 27.86 -8.38
CA THR A 210 -9.91 28.51 -8.12
C THR A 210 -11.11 27.67 -8.56
N ILE A 211 -10.88 26.45 -9.08
CA ILE A 211 -11.93 25.64 -9.68
C ILE A 211 -12.79 24.98 -8.60
N PRO A 212 -14.13 25.01 -8.70
CA PRO A 212 -15.01 24.36 -7.75
C PRO A 212 -14.78 22.84 -7.67
N TYR A 213 -14.75 22.30 -6.44
CA TYR A 213 -14.58 20.86 -6.17
C TYR A 213 -15.52 19.97 -6.99
N ARG A 214 -16.80 20.37 -7.11
CA ARG A 214 -17.80 19.62 -7.88
C ARG A 214 -17.42 19.49 -9.35
N LYS A 215 -16.88 20.55 -9.96
CA LYS A 215 -16.41 20.54 -11.35
C LYS A 215 -15.20 19.61 -11.50
N LEU A 216 -14.23 19.70 -10.58
CA LEU A 216 -13.05 18.82 -10.55
C LEU A 216 -13.46 17.34 -10.45
N MET A 217 -14.33 16.99 -9.50
CA MET A 217 -14.86 15.62 -9.34
C MET A 217 -15.48 15.07 -10.62
N LEU A 218 -16.37 15.84 -11.26
CA LEU A 218 -17.05 15.39 -12.48
C LEU A 218 -16.08 15.19 -13.64
N SER A 219 -15.12 16.10 -13.82
CA SER A 219 -14.13 16.03 -14.90
C SER A 219 -13.06 14.96 -14.65
N MET A 220 -12.85 14.55 -13.40
CA MET A 220 -11.92 13.49 -13.05
C MET A 220 -12.53 12.09 -13.09
N PHE A 221 -13.86 11.96 -13.17
CA PHE A 221 -14.53 10.66 -13.12
C PHE A 221 -14.04 9.69 -14.20
N ILE A 222 -13.97 10.13 -15.46
CA ILE A 222 -13.48 9.30 -16.58
C ILE A 222 -11.99 8.96 -16.40
N PRO A 223 -11.08 9.95 -16.19
CA PRO A 223 -9.68 9.65 -15.89
C PRO A 223 -9.45 8.66 -14.74
N ILE A 224 -10.23 8.79 -13.67
CA ILE A 224 -10.18 7.90 -12.51
C ILE A 224 -10.59 6.49 -12.89
N LEU A 225 -11.69 6.34 -13.63
CA LEU A 225 -12.19 5.04 -14.05
C LEU A 225 -11.18 4.34 -14.98
N CYS A 226 -10.53 5.07 -15.89
CA CYS A 226 -9.44 4.56 -16.70
C CYS A 226 -8.22 4.14 -15.85
N GLY A 227 -7.83 4.96 -14.88
CA GLY A 227 -6.73 4.65 -13.96
C GLY A 227 -7.00 3.40 -13.11
N PHE A 228 -8.24 3.24 -12.64
CA PHE A 228 -8.66 2.08 -11.86
C PHE A 228 -8.59 0.78 -12.68
N VAL A 229 -9.12 0.78 -13.91
CA VAL A 229 -9.04 -0.40 -14.81
C VAL A 229 -7.58 -0.78 -15.09
N LEU A 230 -6.70 0.21 -15.26
CA LEU A 230 -5.27 -0.03 -15.49
C LEU A 230 -4.56 -0.61 -14.26
N TYR A 231 -4.87 -0.08 -13.07
CA TYR A 231 -4.36 -0.60 -11.81
C TYR A 231 -4.76 -2.06 -11.61
N GLU A 232 -6.05 -2.37 -11.77
CA GLU A 232 -6.55 -3.75 -11.63
C GLU A 232 -5.92 -4.69 -12.66
N SER A 233 -5.79 -4.26 -13.92
CA SER A 233 -5.15 -5.05 -14.97
C SER A 233 -3.67 -5.35 -14.66
N LEU A 234 -2.95 -4.38 -14.09
CA LEU A 234 -1.56 -4.54 -13.68
C LEU A 234 -1.43 -5.44 -12.44
N MET A 235 -2.31 -5.27 -11.45
CA MET A 235 -2.30 -6.08 -10.23
C MET A 235 -2.59 -7.54 -10.56
N ILE A 236 -3.58 -7.82 -11.42
CA ILE A 236 -3.85 -9.18 -11.93
C ILE A 236 -2.60 -9.76 -12.59
N TYR A 237 -1.91 -8.99 -13.44
CA TYR A 237 -0.69 -9.47 -14.10
C TYR A 237 0.47 -9.71 -13.12
N LEU A 238 0.57 -8.94 -12.03
CA LEU A 238 1.61 -9.07 -11.01
C LEU A 238 1.32 -10.16 -9.96
N THR A 239 0.07 -10.62 -9.84
CA THR A 239 -0.33 -11.71 -8.92
C THR A 239 -0.48 -13.07 -9.59
N ILE A 240 -0.30 -13.15 -10.92
CA ILE A 240 -0.15 -14.39 -11.70
C ILE A 240 1.33 -14.72 -11.84
#